data_AF-A0A431IAB2-F1
#
_entry.id   AF-A0A431IAB2-F1
#
_cell.length_a   1.000
_cell.length_b   1.000
_cell.length_c   1.000
_cell.angle_alpha   90.00
_cell.angle_beta   90.00
_cell.angle_gamma   90.00
#
_symmetry.space_group_name_H-M   'P 1'
#
loop_
_entity.id
_entity.type
_entity.pdbx_description
1 polymer ?
#
loop_
_entity_poly.entity_id
_entity_poly.type
_entity_poly.pdbx_seq_one_letter_code
_entity_poly.pdbx_strand_id
1 'polypeptide(L)' 'SDKLPDAMLKLGFSYQELGDPSRAREVLQRLTQAYPGTSAAQQAQARLQQMR' A
#
# COMPACT_ATOMS: atom_id res chain seq x y z
N SER A 1 -0.72 -18.09 2.63
CA SER A 1 -1.58 -17.20 3.41
C SER A 1 -1.00 -15.81 3.31
N ASP A 2 -1.34 -15.08 2.26
CA ASP A 2 -0.78 -13.74 1.97
C ASP A 2 -1.58 -12.63 2.65
N LYS A 3 -2.05 -12.92 3.89
CA LYS A 3 -2.90 -12.02 4.68
C LYS A 3 -2.17 -10.75 5.09
N LEU A 4 -0.85 -10.82 5.25
CA LEU A 4 -0.01 -9.69 5.62
C LEU A 4 0.07 -8.62 4.51
N PRO A 5 0.45 -8.97 3.25
CA PRO A 5 0.41 -8.03 2.13
C PRO A 5 -0.97 -7.36 1.96
N ASP A 6 -2.05 -8.14 2.03
CA ASP A 6 -3.41 -7.62 1.87
C ASP A 6 -3.82 -6.68 3.01
N ALA A 7 -3.42 -6.99 4.26
CA ALA A 7 -3.68 -6.13 5.40
C ALA A 7 -2.94 -4.79 5.29
N MET A 8 -1.68 -4.81 4.84
CA MET A 8 -0.92 -3.58 4.59
C MET A 8 -1.51 -2.74 3.47
N LEU A 9 -2.02 -3.37 2.41
CA LEU A 9 -2.68 -2.65 1.31
C LEU A 9 -3.92 -1.91 1.83
N LYS A 10 -4.77 -2.61 2.59
CA LYS A 10 -5.95 -2.02 3.22
C LYS A 10 -5.60 -0.90 4.17
N LEU A 11 -4.55 -1.06 4.98
CA LEU A 11 -4.06 -0.01 5.88
C LEU A 11 -3.64 1.25 5.11
N GLY A 12 -2.92 1.09 4.00
CA GLY A 12 -2.56 2.20 3.12
C GLY A 12 -3.78 2.93 2.57
N PHE A 13 -4.81 2.20 2.15
CA PHE A 13 -6.07 2.80 1.68
C PHE A 13 -6.83 3.49 2.80
N SER A 14 -6.90 2.90 4.00
CA SER A 14 -7.54 3.54 5.16
C SER A 14 -6.88 4.87 5.50
N TYR A 15 -5.54 4.97 5.49
CA TYR A 15 -4.88 6.26 5.70
C TYR A 15 -5.26 7.31 4.65
N GLN A 16 -5.43 6.88 3.40
CA GLN A 16 -5.85 7.78 2.34
C GLN A 16 -7.29 8.28 2.55
N GLU A 17 -8.21 7.40 2.95
CA GLU A 17 -9.60 7.77 3.28
C GLU A 17 -9.70 8.66 4.52
N LEU A 18 -8.76 8.51 5.46
CA LEU A 18 -8.63 9.37 6.64
C LEU A 18 -8.02 10.75 6.32
N GLY A 19 -7.74 11.06 5.05
CA GLY A 19 -7.15 12.32 4.65
C GLY A 19 -5.65 12.43 4.96
N ASP A 20 -4.97 11.30 5.19
CA ASP A 20 -3.54 11.24 5.45
C ASP A 20 -2.77 10.55 4.30
N PRO A 21 -2.58 11.24 3.16
CA PRO A 21 -1.89 10.69 2.01
C PRO A 21 -0.41 10.39 2.30
N SER A 22 0.21 11.06 3.27
CA SER A 22 1.61 10.84 3.67
C SER A 22 1.79 9.46 4.30
N ARG A 23 0.96 9.12 5.29
CA ARG A 23 0.96 7.78 5.91
C ARG A 23 0.53 6.70 4.93
N ALA A 24 -0.45 6.98 4.07
CA ALA A 24 -0.84 6.06 3.01
C ALA A 24 0.35 5.71 2.11
N ARG A 25 1.09 6.73 1.66
CA ARG A 25 2.28 6.56 0.81
C ARG A 25 3.36 5.74 1.51
N GLU A 26 3.65 6.01 2.78
CA GLU A 26 4.65 5.27 3.56
C GLU A 26 4.29 3.78 3.67
N VAL A 27 3.04 3.47 4.01
CA VAL A 27 2.57 2.08 4.14
C VAL A 27 2.63 1.34 2.81
N LEU A 28 2.17 1.98 1.72
CA LEU A 28 2.19 1.39 0.39
C LEU A 28 3.63 1.20 -0.11
N GLN A 29 4.56 2.11 0.18
CA GLN A 29 5.98 1.94 -0.13
C GLN A 29 6.58 0.77 0.65
N ARG A 30 6.33 0.69 1.97
CA ARG A 30 6.75 -0.46 2.79
C ARG A 30 6.20 -1.78 2.26
N LEU A 31 4.94 -1.82 1.83
CA LEU A 31 4.33 -3.00 1.23
C LEU A 31 5.09 -3.45 -0.03
N THR A 32 5.42 -2.52 -0.93
CA THR A 32 6.18 -2.86 -2.14
C THR A 32 7.60 -3.34 -1.87
N GLN A 33 8.23 -2.85 -0.80
CA GLN A 33 9.60 -3.23 -0.40
C GLN A 33 9.64 -4.56 0.36
N ALA A 34 8.69 -4.78 1.28
CA ALA A 34 8.67 -5.96 2.15
C ALA A 34 8.06 -7.19 1.46
N TYR A 35 7.14 -7.00 0.51
CA TYR A 35 6.44 -8.09 -0.17
C TYR A 35 6.48 -7.96 -1.70
N PRO A 36 7.69 -7.85 -2.30
CA PRO A 36 7.83 -7.74 -3.74
C PRO A 36 7.24 -8.96 -4.46
N GLY A 37 6.63 -8.74 -5.62
CA GLY A 37 6.04 -9.82 -6.44
C GLY A 37 4.65 -10.30 -6.00
N THR A 38 4.10 -9.79 -4.90
CA THR A 38 2.71 -10.07 -4.51
C THR A 38 1.71 -9.21 -5.30
N SER A 39 0.47 -9.68 -5.45
CA SER A 39 -0.60 -8.88 -6.06
C SER A 39 -0.86 -7.58 -5.28
N ALA A 40 -0.80 -7.64 -3.94
CA ALA A 40 -0.95 -6.46 -3.10
C ALA A 40 0.16 -5.41 -3.35
N ALA A 41 1.41 -5.85 -3.54
CA ALA A 41 2.49 -4.94 -3.90
C ALA A 41 2.27 -4.30 -5.27
N GLN A 42 1.79 -5.04 -6.27
CA GLN A 42 1.45 -4.46 -7.58
C GLN A 42 0.35 -3.39 -7.47
N GLN A 43 -0.70 -3.65 -6.69
CA GLN A 43 -1.76 -2.69 -6.44
C GLN A 43 -1.25 -1.45 -5.68
N ALA A 44 -0.41 -1.65 -4.67
CA ALA A 44 0.22 -0.55 -3.94
C ALA A 44 1.08 0.32 -4.87
N GLN A 45 1.83 -0.29 -5.79
CA GLN A 45 2.67 0.43 -6.74
C GLN A 45 1.84 1.26 -7.72
N ALA A 46 0.74 0.71 -8.24
CA ALA A 46 -0.21 1.46 -9.07
C ALA A 46 -0.81 2.65 -8.31
N ARG A 47 -1.16 2.46 -7.03
CA ARG A 47 -1.69 3.54 -6.20
C ARG A 47 -0.67 4.64 -5.94
N LEU A 48 0.58 4.27 -5.64
CA LEU A 48 1.68 5.23 -5.46
C LEU A 48 1.92 6.07 -6.72
N GLN A 49 1.72 5.50 -7.91
CA GLN A 49 1.81 6.24 -9.17
C GLN A 49 0.66 7.25 -9.35
N GLN A 50 -0.56 6.92 -8.90
CA GLN A 50 -1.70 7.84 -8.90
C GLN A 50 -1.58 8.98 -7.88
N MET A 51 -0.74 8.81 -6.85
CA MET A 51 -0.45 9.80 -5.82
C MET A 51 0.73 10.71 -6.16
N ARG A 52 1.38 10.53 -7.31
CA ARG A 52 2.39 11.47 -7.83
C ARG A 52 1.71 12.72 -8.37
#